data_AF-A0A933WB30-F1
#
_entry.id   AF-A0A933WB30-F1
#
_cell.length_a   1.000
_cell.length_b   1.000
_cell.length_c   1.000
_cell.angle_alpha   90.00
_cell.angle_beta   90.00
_cell.angle_gamma   90.00
#
_symmetry.space_group_name_H-M   'P 1'
#
loop_
_entity.id
_entity.type
_entity.pdbx_description
1 polymer ?
#
loop_
_entity_poly.entity_id
_entity_poly.type
_entity_poly.pdbx_seq_one_letter_code
_entity_poly.pdbx_strand_id
1 'polypeptide(L)'
;MLFSEDTSPEARAVLIQSYRAMPPERRLAIALDASDAMRALVRADIATRHPEATEEERQVLFLQRCFGDAVAEDIVRWRRSGGGPPA
;
A
#
# COMPACT_ATOMS: atom_id res chain seq x y z
N MET A 1 6.43 -10.13 10.17
CA MET A 1 7.59 -9.38 10.68
C MET A 1 7.83 -8.17 9.80
N LEU A 2 8.32 -7.05 10.34
CA LEU A 2 8.59 -5.82 9.59
C LEU A 2 9.84 -5.91 8.67
N PHE A 3 10.58 -7.02 8.77
CA PHE A 3 11.81 -7.31 8.02
C PHE A 3 11.75 -8.74 7.49
N SER A 4 12.40 -8.97 6.35
CA SER A 4 12.57 -10.30 5.75
C SER A 4 13.40 -11.21 6.65
N GLU A 5 13.18 -12.52 6.58
CA GLU A 5 14.03 -13.52 7.24
C GLU A 5 15.47 -13.52 6.69
N ASP A 6 15.66 -13.07 5.45
CA ASP A 6 16.98 -12.86 4.83
C ASP A 6 17.71 -11.60 5.33
N THR A 7 17.14 -10.86 6.28
CA THR A 7 17.81 -9.69 6.88
C THR A 7 18.51 -10.09 8.17
N SER A 8 19.84 -10.06 8.18
CA SER A 8 20.62 -10.37 9.39
C SER A 8 20.32 -9.36 10.52
N PRO A 9 20.48 -9.75 11.80
CA PRO A 9 20.30 -8.84 12.93
C PRO A 9 21.15 -7.57 12.84
N GLU A 10 22.38 -7.69 12.33
CA GLU A 10 23.32 -6.58 12.15
C GLU A 10 22.83 -5.63 11.06
N ALA A 11 22.41 -6.16 9.90
CA ALA A 11 21.86 -5.35 8.81
C ALA A 11 20.60 -4.60 9.25
N ARG A 12 19.72 -5.27 10.01
CA ARG A 12 18.54 -4.64 10.61
C ARG A 12 18.93 -3.50 11.56
N ALA A 13 19.93 -3.71 12.41
CA ALA A 13 20.40 -2.69 13.36
C ALA A 13 20.95 -1.45 12.63
N VAL A 14 21.77 -1.65 11.60
CA VAL A 14 22.29 -0.56 10.76
C VAL A 14 21.16 0.21 10.11
N LEU A 15 20.20 -0.48 9.48
CA LEU A 15 19.06 0.15 8.83
C LEU A 15 18.27 1.05 9.78
N ILE A 16 17.96 0.55 10.98
CA ILE A 16 17.23 1.31 12.01
C ILE A 16 18.02 2.55 12.43
N GLN A 17 19.34 2.42 12.66
CA GLN A 17 20.19 3.55 13.02
C GLN A 17 20.22 4.60 11.89
N SER A 18 20.37 4.17 10.64
CA SER A 18 20.32 5.07 9.47
C SER A 18 18.99 5.81 9.38
N TYR A 19 17.85 5.11 9.52
CA TYR A 19 16.53 5.77 9.52
C TYR A 19 16.35 6.77 10.66
N ARG A 20 16.91 6.52 11.85
CA ARG A 20 16.85 7.45 12.99
C ARG A 20 17.71 8.69 12.79
N ALA A 21 18.83 8.57 12.09
CA ALA A 21 19.72 9.68 11.79
C ALA A 21 19.23 10.54 10.61
N MET A 22 18.29 10.05 9.80
CA MET A 22 17.75 10.81 8.67
C MET A 22 16.87 12.00 9.09
N PRO A 23 16.93 13.12 8.37
CA PRO A 23 15.95 14.20 8.51
C PRO A 23 14.51 13.69 8.31
N PRO A 24 13.52 14.23 9.05
CA PRO A 24 12.12 13.81 8.95
C PRO A 24 11.56 13.84 7.52
N GLU A 25 11.93 14.85 6.74
CA GLU A 25 11.46 15.06 5.36
C GLU A 25 11.95 13.93 4.45
N ARG A 26 13.21 13.48 4.65
CA ARG A 26 13.76 12.38 3.87
C ARG A 26 13.08 11.06 4.22
N ARG A 27 12.79 10.83 5.50
CA ARG A 27 12.06 9.63 5.94
C ARG A 27 10.64 9.61 5.37
N LEU A 28 9.96 10.76 5.35
CA LEU A 28 8.65 10.90 4.75
C LEU A 28 8.69 10.61 3.25
N ALA A 29 9.64 11.18 2.52
CA ALA A 29 9.82 10.92 1.09
C ALA A 29 9.97 9.42 0.80
N ILE A 30 10.83 8.72 1.55
CA ILE A 30 11.02 7.27 1.38
C ILE A 30 9.72 6.50 1.65
N ALA A 31 8.95 6.89 2.67
CA ALA A 31 7.68 6.23 2.99
C ALA A 31 6.62 6.44 1.89
N LEU A 32 6.56 7.64 1.29
CA LEU A 32 5.67 7.95 0.18
C LEU A 32 6.08 7.16 -1.08
N ASP A 33 7.36 7.18 -1.44
CA ASP A 33 7.89 6.44 -2.59
C ASP A 33 7.61 4.93 -2.45
N ALA A 34 7.85 4.37 -1.26
CA ALA A 34 7.56 2.97 -0.97
C ALA A 34 6.06 2.64 -1.07
N SER A 35 5.21 3.57 -0.63
CA SER A 35 3.75 3.42 -0.74
C SER A 35 3.31 3.38 -2.20
N ASP A 36 3.84 4.26 -3.04
CA ASP A 36 3.49 4.31 -4.46
C ASP A 36 4.01 3.08 -5.22
N ALA A 37 5.24 2.63 -4.93
CA ALA A 37 5.78 1.41 -5.48
C ALA A 37 4.92 0.18 -5.11
N MET A 38 4.49 0.06 -3.85
CA MET A 38 3.60 -1.02 -3.41
C MET A 38 2.24 -0.97 -4.10
N ARG A 39 1.64 0.22 -4.23
CA ARG A 39 0.36 0.40 -4.95
C ARG A 39 0.48 -0.03 -6.41
N ALA A 40 1.55 0.37 -7.10
CA ALA A 40 1.79 0.00 -8.48
C ALA A 40 1.94 -1.52 -8.64
N LEU A 41 2.71 -2.15 -7.75
CA LEU A 41 2.92 -3.60 -7.76
C LEU A 41 1.61 -4.36 -7.58
N VAL A 42 0.81 -4.01 -6.57
CA VAL A 42 -0.47 -4.68 -6.30
C VAL A 42 -1.46 -4.49 -7.45
N ARG A 43 -1.50 -3.30 -8.06
CA ARG A 43 -2.38 -3.04 -9.21
C ARG A 43 -1.98 -3.87 -10.44
N ALA A 44 -0.69 -3.96 -10.74
CA ALA A 44 -0.18 -4.78 -11.84
C ALA A 44 -0.50 -6.27 -11.62
N ASP A 45 -0.32 -6.74 -10.39
CA ASP A 45 -0.64 -8.10 -9.97
C ASP A 45 -2.15 -8.41 -10.12
N ILE A 46 -3.02 -7.52 -9.66
CA ILE A 46 -4.48 -7.65 -9.83
C ILE A 46 -4.86 -7.68 -11.31
N ALA A 47 -4.34 -6.75 -12.12
CA ALA A 47 -4.63 -6.71 -13.55
C ALA A 47 -4.18 -7.98 -14.27
N THR A 48 -3.08 -8.58 -13.84
CA THR A 48 -2.57 -9.84 -14.38
C THR A 48 -3.44 -11.03 -13.99
N ARG A 49 -3.94 -11.09 -12.74
CA ARG A 49 -4.77 -12.19 -12.26
C ARG A 49 -6.25 -12.10 -12.65
N HIS A 50 -6.73 -10.90 -12.94
CA HIS A 50 -8.14 -10.62 -13.26
C HIS A 50 -8.24 -9.78 -14.54
N PRO A 51 -7.84 -10.32 -15.70
CA PRO A 51 -7.84 -9.58 -16.96
C PRO A 51 -9.24 -9.12 -17.38
N GLU A 52 -10.28 -9.86 -17.02
CA GLU A 52 -11.69 -9.58 -17.30
C GLU A 52 -12.34 -8.56 -16.37
N ALA A 53 -11.73 -8.26 -15.22
CA ALA A 53 -12.30 -7.34 -14.25
C ALA A 53 -12.31 -5.90 -14.76
N THR A 54 -13.42 -5.21 -14.52
CA THR A 54 -13.57 -3.76 -14.74
C THR A 54 -12.65 -2.96 -13.81
N GLU A 55 -12.45 -1.67 -14.09
CA GLU A 55 -11.62 -0.82 -13.24
C GLU A 55 -12.22 -0.68 -11.84
N GLU A 56 -13.54 -0.58 -11.72
CA GLU A 56 -14.24 -0.54 -10.43
C GLU A 56 -14.01 -1.82 -9.61
N GLU A 57 -14.11 -2.98 -10.24
CA GLU A 57 -13.83 -4.27 -9.59
C GLU A 57 -12.37 -4.39 -9.16
N ARG A 58 -11.43 -3.95 -10.01
CA ARG A 58 -10.00 -3.92 -9.66
C ARG A 58 -9.70 -2.99 -8.50
N GLN A 59 -10.42 -1.87 -8.37
CA GLN A 59 -10.29 -1.00 -7.21
C GLN A 59 -10.80 -1.66 -5.93
N VAL A 60 -11.90 -2.40 -5.97
CA VAL A 60 -12.38 -3.15 -4.80
C VAL A 60 -11.36 -4.21 -4.40
N LEU A 61 -10.86 -5.00 -5.36
CA LEU A 61 -9.81 -6.00 -5.11
C LEU A 61 -8.55 -5.37 -4.50
N PHE A 62 -8.15 -4.19 -4.99
CA PHE A 62 -7.03 -3.45 -4.42
C PHE A 62 -7.28 -3.07 -2.95
N LEU A 63 -8.47 -2.55 -2.64
CA LEU A 63 -8.83 -2.18 -1.27
C LEU A 63 -8.83 -3.40 -0.34
N GLN A 64 -9.41 -4.52 -0.78
CA GLN A 64 -9.41 -5.77 -0.03
C GLN A 64 -7.98 -6.26 0.23
N ARG A 65 -7.11 -6.22 -0.79
CA ARG A 65 -5.74 -6.72 -0.69
C ARG A 65 -4.85 -5.90 0.24
N CYS A 66 -5.04 -4.59 0.26
CA CYS A 66 -4.20 -3.66 1.03
C CYS A 66 -4.74 -3.33 2.42
N PHE A 67 -6.07 -3.29 2.59
CA PHE A 67 -6.73 -2.79 3.80
C PHE A 67 -7.73 -3.78 4.42
N GLY A 68 -8.01 -4.90 3.76
CA GLY A 68 -8.96 -5.92 4.20
C GLY A 68 -10.41 -5.65 3.76
N ASP A 69 -11.25 -6.67 3.90
CA ASP A 69 -12.62 -6.67 3.37
C ASP A 69 -13.50 -5.60 4.02
N ALA A 70 -13.44 -5.45 5.35
CA ALA A 70 -14.26 -4.48 6.07
C ALA A 70 -14.07 -3.04 5.55
N VAL A 71 -12.82 -2.63 5.31
CA VAL A 71 -12.50 -1.29 4.77
C VAL A 71 -12.97 -1.16 3.33
N ALA A 72 -12.80 -2.20 2.52
CA ALA A 72 -13.27 -2.20 1.14
C ALA A 72 -14.79 -2.04 1.06
N GLU A 73 -15.53 -2.79 1.87
CA GLU A 73 -16.99 -2.71 1.96
C GLU A 73 -17.48 -1.34 2.40
N ASP A 74 -16.85 -0.75 3.42
CA ASP A 74 -17.21 0.59 3.90
C ASP A 74 -16.97 1.66 2.82
N ILE A 75 -15.86 1.59 2.09
CA ILE A 75 -15.58 2.52 0.98
C ILE A 75 -16.59 2.34 -0.16
N VAL A 76 -16.93 1.10 -0.52
CA VAL A 76 -17.96 0.82 -1.55
C VAL A 76 -19.32 1.37 -1.11
N ARG A 77 -19.70 1.19 0.16
CA ARG A 77 -20.94 1.74 0.73
C ARG A 77 -20.94 3.27 0.66
N TRP A 78 -19.84 3.91 1.06
CA TRP A 78 -19.70 5.36 1.04
C TRP A 78 -19.79 5.94 -0.39
N ARG A 79 -19.12 5.33 -1.38
CA ARG A 79 -19.20 5.75 -2.79
C ARG A 79 -20.63 5.66 -3.33
N ARG A 80 -21.38 4.60 -2.99
CA ARG A 80 -22.79 4.44 -3.38
C ARG A 80 -23.70 5.50 -2.77
N SER A 81 -23.37 6.02 -1.59
CA SER A 81 -24.10 7.11 -0.95
C SER A 81 -23.77 8.51 -1.51
N GLY A 82 -22.97 8.60 -2.57
CA GLY A 82 -22.54 9.88 -3.17
C GLY A 82 -21.29 10.48 -2.53
N GLY A 83 -20.58 9.70 -1.70
CA GLY A 83 -19.28 10.08 -1.17
C GLY A 83 -18.20 10.12 -2.26
N GLY A 84 -17.54 11.27 -2.41
CA GLY A 84 -16.37 11.45 -3.27
C GLY A 84 -15.21 12.06 -2.48
N PRO A 85 -13.96 11.87 -2.93
CA PRO A 85 -12.82 12.55 -2.29
C PRO A 85 -13.10 14.06 -2.24
N PRO A 86 -12.65 14.78 -1.21
CA PRO A 86 -12.72 16.24 -1.23
C PRO A 86 -11.99 16.74 -2.49
N ALA A 87 -12.61 17.71 -3.16
CA ALA A 87 -12.09 18.36 -4.37
C ALA A 87 -10.70 18.95 -4.14
#